data_AF-A0A367GUQ9-F1
#
_entry.id   AF-A0A367GUQ9-F1
#
_cell.length_a   1.000
_cell.length_b   1.000
_cell.length_c   1.000
_cell.angle_alpha   90.00
_cell.angle_beta   90.00
_cell.angle_gamma   90.00
#
_symmetry.space_group_name_H-M   'P 1'
#
loop_
_entity.id
_entity.type
_entity.pdbx_description
1 polymer ?
#
loop_
_entity_poly.entity_id
_entity_poly.type
_entity_poly.pdbx_seq_one_letter_code
_entity_poly.pdbx_strand_id
1 'polypeptide(L)'
;MLGKIQQFVKWIILPVLAVLVYFNFKNYMYETHLLRDPLAATITKVEHHSGGYQYHYKNGWFWAASFMPGEKQLLNVGDSVFKPRYSLMLQTFRRDTSGKYKKLMNFNGDNRVP
;
A
#
# COMPACT_ATOMS: atom_id res chain seq x y z
N MET A 1 -8.56 -12.70 49.67
CA MET A 1 -7.85 -11.84 48.70
C MET A 1 -7.52 -12.56 47.39
N LEU A 2 -7.08 -13.83 47.40
CA LEU A 2 -6.69 -14.60 46.21
C LEU A 2 -7.77 -14.71 45.11
N GLY A 3 -9.04 -14.93 45.48
CA GLY A 3 -10.14 -15.09 44.51
C GLY A 3 -10.47 -13.84 43.70
N LYS A 4 -10.35 -12.64 44.30
CA LYS A 4 -10.57 -11.36 43.59
C LYS A 4 -9.46 -11.08 42.56
N ILE A 5 -8.23 -11.49 42.87
CA ILE A 5 -7.08 -11.36 41.96
C ILE A 5 -7.24 -12.31 40.77
N GLN A 6 -7.66 -13.56 40.98
CA GLN A 6 -7.92 -14.49 39.87
C GLN A 6 -9.07 -14.02 38.97
N GLN A 7 -10.11 -13.42 39.54
CA GLN A 7 -11.23 -12.86 38.79
C GLN A 7 -10.80 -11.62 37.98
N PHE A 8 -9.99 -10.73 38.56
CA PHE A 8 -9.42 -9.57 37.86
C PHE A 8 -8.49 -9.96 36.70
N VAL A 9 -7.62 -10.95 36.90
CA VAL A 9 -6.72 -11.47 35.86
C VAL A 9 -7.52 -12.08 34.70
N LYS A 10 -8.57 -12.87 34.99
CA LYS A 10 -9.40 -13.50 33.95
C LYS A 10 -10.26 -12.51 33.17
N TRP A 11 -10.85 -11.53 33.84
CA TRP A 11 -11.84 -10.65 33.21
C TRP A 11 -11.27 -9.36 32.63
N ILE A 12 -10.02 -9.01 32.97
CA ILE A 12 -9.40 -7.77 32.50
C ILE A 12 -8.08 -8.04 31.78
N ILE A 13 -7.15 -8.78 32.40
CA ILE A 13 -5.82 -8.98 31.81
C ILE A 13 -5.88 -9.87 30.57
N LEU A 14 -6.60 -10.99 30.63
CA LEU A 14 -6.75 -11.93 29.51
C LEU A 14 -7.38 -11.30 28.26
N PRO A 15 -8.50 -10.55 28.36
CA PRO A 15 -9.07 -9.83 27.22
C PRO A 15 -8.14 -8.76 26.65
N VAL A 16 -7.46 -7.98 27.50
CA VAL A 16 -6.51 -6.94 27.04
C VAL A 16 -5.34 -7.57 26.30
N LEU A 17 -4.78 -8.68 26.79
CA LEU A 17 -3.73 -9.43 26.09
C LEU A 17 -4.23 -10.00 24.75
N ALA A 18 -5.45 -10.56 24.72
CA ALA A 18 -6.04 -11.07 23.48
C ALA A 18 -6.23 -9.96 22.43
N VAL A 19 -6.67 -8.78 22.87
CA VAL A 19 -6.81 -7.59 22.00
C VAL A 19 -5.44 -7.13 21.50
N LEU A 20 -4.43 -7.03 22.37
CA LEU A 20 -3.08 -6.66 21.96
C LEU A 20 -2.47 -7.65 20.97
N VAL A 21 -2.62 -8.96 21.21
CA VAL A 21 -2.17 -10.01 20.29
C VAL A 21 -2.91 -9.93 18.96
N TYR A 22 -4.23 -9.73 18.98
CA TYR A 22 -5.04 -9.57 17.77
C TYR A 22 -4.58 -8.38 16.93
N PHE A 23 -4.37 -7.20 17.54
CA PHE A 23 -3.91 -6.02 16.83
C PHE A 23 -2.48 -6.20 16.28
N ASN A 24 -1.55 -6.75 17.07
CA ASN A 24 -0.19 -7.00 16.60
C ASN A 24 -0.16 -8.02 15.45
N PHE A 25 -0.92 -9.11 15.58
CA PHE A 25 -0.97 -10.15 14.54
C PHE A 25 -1.62 -9.62 13.26
N LYS A 26 -2.70 -8.83 13.37
CA LYS A 26 -3.36 -8.23 12.21
C LYS A 26 -2.45 -7.24 11.48
N ASN A 27 -1.75 -6.38 12.22
CA ASN A 27 -0.79 -5.43 11.65
C ASN A 27 0.38 -6.16 10.97
N TYR A 28 0.92 -7.19 11.62
CA TYR A 28 1.98 -8.03 11.05
C TYR A 28 1.53 -8.75 9.76
N MET A 29 0.33 -9.32 9.74
CA MET A 29 -0.22 -9.97 8.54
C MET A 29 -0.42 -8.96 7.41
N TYR A 30 -0.93 -7.76 7.71
CA TYR A 30 -1.12 -6.70 6.71
C TYR A 30 0.21 -6.24 6.07
N GLU A 31 1.23 -5.99 6.91
CA GLU A 31 2.56 -5.61 6.44
C GLU A 31 3.21 -6.72 5.61
N THR A 32 3.12 -7.98 6.06
CA THR A 32 3.70 -9.11 5.35
C THR A 32 3.01 -9.37 4.00
N HIS A 33 1.70 -9.19 3.89
CA HIS A 33 0.98 -9.33 2.61
C HIS A 33 1.40 -8.24 1.59
N LEU A 34 1.51 -6.98 2.00
CA LEU A 34 1.94 -5.88 1.12
C LEU A 34 3.42 -6.02 0.69
N LEU A 35 4.26 -6.58 1.57
CA LEU A 35 5.69 -6.75 1.31
C LEU A 35 6.02 -8.01 0.50
N ARG A 36 5.26 -9.11 0.60
CA ARG A 36 5.68 -10.42 0.05
C ARG A 36 5.69 -10.49 -1.48
N ASP A 37 4.73 -9.86 -2.12
CA ASP A 37 4.50 -10.11 -3.54
C ASP A 37 5.16 -9.04 -4.40
N PRO A 38 6.03 -9.42 -5.35
CA PRO A 38 6.49 -8.47 -6.35
C PRO A 38 5.33 -8.09 -7.27
N LEU A 39 5.29 -6.83 -7.70
CA LEU A 39 4.36 -6.36 -8.71
C LEU A 39 5.13 -6.07 -9.99
N ALA A 40 4.63 -6.54 -11.12
CA ALA A 40 5.05 -6.11 -12.44
C ALA A 40 3.80 -6.07 -13.32
N ALA A 41 3.37 -4.86 -13.70
CA ALA A 41 2.13 -4.68 -14.45
C ALA A 41 2.17 -3.45 -15.35
N THR A 42 1.17 -3.33 -16.20
CA THR A 42 0.96 -2.16 -17.07
C THR A 42 -0.31 -1.46 -16.65
N ILE A 43 -0.30 -0.12 -16.66
CA ILE A 43 -1.47 0.71 -16.38
C ILE A 43 -2.47 0.54 -17.52
N THR A 44 -3.67 0.10 -17.17
CA THR A 44 -4.77 -0.16 -18.11
C THR A 44 -5.79 0.96 -18.13
N LYS A 45 -5.93 1.70 -17.02
CA LYS A 45 -6.88 2.81 -16.88
C LYS A 45 -6.37 3.84 -15.89
N VAL A 46 -6.68 5.11 -16.15
CA VAL A 46 -6.44 6.23 -15.23
C VAL A 46 -7.76 6.92 -14.97
N GLU A 47 -8.10 7.12 -13.70
CA GLU A 47 -9.28 7.85 -13.26
C GLU A 47 -8.86 9.11 -12.50
N HIS A 48 -9.45 10.23 -12.86
CA HIS A 48 -9.20 11.52 -12.21
C HIS A 48 -10.27 11.77 -11.15
N HIS A 49 -9.84 12.17 -9.97
CA HIS A 49 -10.68 12.43 -8.81
C HIS A 49 -10.27 13.75 -8.16
N SER A 50 -11.12 14.33 -7.31
CA SER A 50 -10.76 15.56 -6.58
C SER A 50 -9.60 15.26 -5.62
N GLY A 51 -8.39 15.72 -5.98
CA GLY A 51 -7.18 15.56 -5.17
C GLY A 51 -6.23 14.45 -5.63
N GLY A 52 -6.45 13.82 -6.79
CA GLY A 52 -5.48 12.85 -7.30
C GLY A 52 -5.94 12.01 -8.49
N TYR A 53 -5.13 10.99 -8.78
CA TYR A 53 -5.36 10.03 -9.84
C TYR A 53 -5.32 8.61 -9.28
N GLN A 54 -6.27 7.79 -9.71
CA GLN A 54 -6.29 6.35 -9.47
C GLN A 54 -5.80 5.62 -10.71
N TYR A 55 -4.71 4.86 -10.57
CA TYR A 55 -4.07 4.11 -11.65
C TYR A 55 -4.39 2.63 -11.50
N HIS A 56 -5.07 2.06 -12.50
CA HIS A 56 -5.50 0.65 -12.50
C HIS A 56 -4.57 -0.21 -13.35
N TYR A 57 -4.39 -1.46 -12.94
CA TYR A 57 -3.66 -2.51 -13.67
C TYR A 57 -4.40 -3.84 -13.53
N LYS A 58 -3.96 -4.88 -14.27
CA LYS A 58 -4.72 -6.13 -14.50
C LYS A 58 -5.30 -6.82 -13.25
N ASN A 59 -4.77 -6.57 -12.05
CA ASN A 59 -5.25 -7.14 -10.78
C ASN A 59 -5.13 -6.17 -9.59
N GLY A 60 -5.31 -4.87 -9.81
CA GLY A 60 -5.24 -3.91 -8.71
C GLY A 60 -5.18 -2.46 -9.15
N TRP A 61 -5.00 -1.58 -8.19
CA TRP A 61 -4.87 -0.16 -8.41
C TRP A 61 -3.99 0.47 -7.34
N PHE A 62 -3.47 1.66 -7.62
CA PHE A 62 -2.85 2.52 -6.61
C PHE A 62 -3.31 3.97 -6.81
N TRP A 63 -3.30 4.73 -5.72
CA TRP A 63 -3.64 6.14 -5.71
C TRP A 63 -2.38 7.00 -5.67
N ALA A 64 -2.35 8.07 -6.46
CA ALA A 64 -1.40 9.14 -6.28
C ALA A 64 -2.15 10.43 -5.99
N ALA A 65 -1.89 11.00 -4.81
CA ALA A 65 -2.39 12.32 -4.46
C ALA A 65 -1.73 13.37 -5.37
N SER A 66 -2.54 14.32 -5.81
CA SER A 66 -2.08 15.54 -6.43
C SER A 66 -2.37 16.68 -5.46
N PHE A 67 -1.31 17.36 -5.02
CA PHE A 67 -1.41 18.35 -3.95
C PHE A 67 -1.87 19.72 -4.48
N MET A 68 -1.95 19.90 -5.81
CA MET A 68 -2.37 21.16 -6.43
C MET A 68 -3.41 20.92 -7.54
N PRO A 69 -4.53 21.68 -7.56
CA PRO A 69 -5.43 21.69 -8.71
C PRO A 69 -4.66 22.08 -9.98
N GLY A 70 -4.70 21.23 -11.00
CA GLY A 70 -4.01 21.47 -12.28
C GLY A 70 -2.63 20.84 -12.43
N GLU A 71 -2.15 20.09 -11.43
CA GLU A 71 -0.96 19.25 -11.61
C GLU A 71 -1.18 18.20 -12.70
N LYS A 72 -0.16 18.07 -13.55
CA LYS A 72 -0.19 17.23 -14.74
C LYS A 72 -0.24 15.75 -14.34
N GLN A 73 -1.13 15.00 -14.96
CA GLN A 73 -1.18 13.54 -14.88
C GLN A 73 0.23 12.95 -14.99
N LEU A 74 0.64 12.22 -13.95
CA LEU A 74 2.01 11.74 -13.77
C LEU A 74 2.32 10.51 -14.65
N LEU A 75 1.32 9.65 -14.83
CA LEU A 75 1.44 8.37 -15.54
C LEU A 75 0.30 8.21 -16.54
N ASN A 76 0.57 7.52 -17.64
CA ASN A 76 -0.39 7.29 -18.71
C ASN A 76 -0.76 5.81 -18.82
N VAL A 77 -1.88 5.53 -19.48
CA VAL A 77 -2.21 4.17 -19.92
C VAL A 77 -1.06 3.66 -20.79
N GLY A 78 -0.61 2.43 -20.52
CA GLY A 78 0.55 1.82 -21.18
C GLY A 78 1.88 1.99 -20.44
N ASP A 79 1.97 2.88 -19.45
CA ASP A 79 3.15 2.93 -18.57
C ASP A 79 3.21 1.67 -17.70
N SER A 80 4.42 1.24 -17.36
CA SER A 80 4.67 0.06 -16.54
C SER A 80 4.89 0.43 -15.09
N VAL A 81 4.40 -0.41 -14.19
CA VAL A 81 4.61 -0.33 -12.74
C VAL A 81 5.33 -1.57 -12.25
N PHE A 82 6.28 -1.37 -11.35
CA PHE A 82 7.08 -2.44 -10.77
C PHE A 82 7.32 -2.19 -9.28
N LYS A 83 7.09 -3.21 -8.45
CA LYS A 83 7.43 -3.20 -7.03
C LYS A 83 8.28 -4.44 -6.75
N PRO A 84 9.52 -4.30 -6.26
CA PRO A 84 10.30 -5.46 -5.85
C PRO A 84 9.64 -6.19 -4.67
N ARG A 85 9.97 -7.47 -4.52
CA ARG A 85 9.63 -8.24 -3.32
C ARG A 85 10.28 -7.58 -2.10
N TYR A 86 9.56 -7.55 -0.99
CA TYR A 86 9.92 -6.91 0.28
C TYR A 86 10.18 -5.40 0.17
N SER A 87 9.56 -4.73 -0.80
CA SER A 87 9.61 -3.28 -0.95
C SER A 87 8.23 -2.67 -1.00
N LEU A 88 8.09 -1.51 -0.36
CA LEU A 88 6.95 -0.60 -0.48
C LEU A 88 7.17 0.47 -1.57
N MET A 89 8.32 0.44 -2.24
CA MET A 89 8.62 1.37 -3.31
C MET A 89 8.04 0.86 -4.62
N LEU A 90 7.06 1.58 -5.13
CA LEU A 90 6.53 1.38 -6.48
C LEU A 90 7.33 2.23 -7.47
N GLN A 91 7.94 1.58 -8.43
CA GLN A 91 8.69 2.21 -9.52
C GLN A 91 7.83 2.24 -10.77
N THR A 92 7.95 3.32 -11.54
CA THR A 92 7.18 3.49 -12.78
C THR A 92 8.10 3.74 -13.96
N PHE A 93 7.70 3.23 -15.13
CA PHE A 93 8.50 3.25 -16.34
C PHE A 93 7.64 3.58 -17.55
N ARG A 94 8.21 4.32 -18.49
CA ARG A 94 7.62 4.57 -19.81
C ARG A 94 8.51 3.99 -20.89
N ARG A 95 7.91 3.38 -21.89
CA ARG A 95 8.63 2.95 -23.08
C ARG A 95 8.88 4.16 -23.99
N ASP A 96 10.13 4.41 -24.34
CA ASP A 96 10.49 5.44 -25.31
C ASP A 96 10.27 4.96 -26.76
N THR A 97 10.48 5.84 -27.72
CA THR A 97 10.34 5.55 -29.15
C THR A 97 11.35 4.52 -29.66
N SER A 98 12.46 4.29 -28.94
CA SER A 98 13.43 3.24 -29.24
C SER A 98 13.07 1.88 -28.64
N GLY A 99 11.97 1.80 -27.90
CA GLY A 99 11.51 0.59 -27.23
C GLY A 99 12.15 0.34 -25.86
N LYS A 100 13.01 1.24 -25.36
CA LYS A 100 13.68 1.14 -24.06
C LYS A 100 12.77 1.69 -22.95
N TYR A 101 12.86 1.09 -21.76
CA TYR A 101 12.14 1.57 -20.59
C TYR A 101 12.93 2.67 -19.88
N LYS A 102 12.33 3.85 -19.78
CA LYS A 102 12.83 4.97 -18.99
C LYS A 102 12.06 5.03 -17.67
N LYS A 103 12.79 5.03 -16.56
CA LYS A 103 12.21 5.24 -15.23
C LYS A 103 11.61 6.65 -15.15
N LEU A 104 10.36 6.74 -14.70
CA LEU A 104 9.65 8.00 -14.50
C LEU A 104 9.83 8.49 -13.07
N MET A 105 9.30 7.74 -12.09
CA MET A 105 9.31 8.14 -10.69
C MET A 105 9.15 6.94 -9.76
N ASN A 106 9.42 7.20 -8.48
CA ASN A 106 9.17 6.28 -7.38
C ASN A 106 8.02 6.82 -6.54
N PHE A 107 7.06 5.96 -6.21
CA PHE A 107 6.09 6.20 -5.15
C PHE A 107 6.51 5.36 -3.96
N ASN A 108 6.83 6.02 -2.85
CA ASN A 108 7.00 5.32 -1.60
C ASN A 108 5.60 5.09 -1.04
N GLY A 109 5.21 3.83 -0.84
CA GLY A 109 4.08 3.53 0.02
C GLY A 109 4.45 4.03 1.42
N ASP A 110 3.90 5.16 1.83
CA ASP A 110 3.95 5.55 3.23
C ASP A 110 3.02 4.58 3.98
N ASN A 111 3.53 3.89 4.99
CA ASN A 111 2.71 3.09 5.91
C ASN A 111 1.74 3.98 6.73
N ARG A 112 1.79 5.30 6.52
CA ARG A 112 0.94 6.31 7.15
C ARG A 112 -0.16 6.74 6.17
N VAL A 113 -1.09 5.84 5.88
CA VAL A 113 -2.45 6.26 5.54
C VAL A 113 -3.31 5.81 6.72
N PRO A 114 -4.08 6.73 7.35
CA PRO A 114 -4.76 6.52 8.62
C PRO A 114 -5.75 5.35 8.64
#